data_AF-A0A4R6ZFP0-F1
#
_entry.id   AF-A0A4R6ZFP0-F1
#
_cell.length_a   1.000
_cell.length_b   1.000
_cell.length_c   1.000
_cell.angle_alpha   90.00
_cell.angle_beta   90.00
_cell.angle_gamma   90.00
#
_symmetry.space_group_name_H-M   'P 1'
#
loop_
_entity.id
_entity.type
_entity.pdbx_description
1 polymer ?
#
loop_
_entity_poly.entity_id
_entity_poly.type
_entity_poly.pdbx_seq_one_letter_code
_entity_poly.pdbx_strand_id
1 'polypeptide(L)'
;MNKQEKIILLKDLVNIDSTNGNEKEVADYLLKQLTKYGISSETVAYTDKRVNLVSCIGKKTGKVLGCSGHMDVVDAGDSKAWKTPPFQATEIDGKLFGRGSTNMKSGLAAIVIAMIEIEQEGTLVDGQIKLLATVSEEIEIEEVGAAQLTKLGYADDLNGLIISKPSVRQIIYAHKGLMNYTVVSYGKKAHNSMLKPGINVIDNLLLFTLKWDNM
;
A
#
# COMPACT_ATOMS: atom_id res chain seq x y z
N MET A 1 5.25 19.45 14.29
CA MET A 1 3.82 19.24 14.63
C MET A 1 3.70 18.79 16.09
N ASN A 2 2.61 19.12 16.79
CA ASN A 2 2.37 18.58 18.13
C ASN A 2 1.82 17.12 18.06
N LYS A 3 1.84 16.40 19.19
CA LYS A 3 1.42 14.98 19.23
C LYS A 3 -0.02 14.76 18.77
N GLN A 4 -0.93 15.67 19.09
CA GLN A 4 -2.35 15.54 18.73
C GLN A 4 -2.55 15.69 17.22
N GLU A 5 -1.86 16.65 16.58
CA GLU A 5 -1.89 16.84 15.13
C GLU A 5 -1.38 15.60 14.38
N LYS A 6 -0.33 14.95 14.89
CA LYS A 6 0.20 13.70 14.32
C LYS A 6 -0.82 12.57 14.37
N ILE A 7 -1.51 12.42 15.50
CA ILE A 7 -2.55 11.40 15.67
C ILE A 7 -3.76 11.71 14.78
N ILE A 8 -4.16 12.98 14.67
CA ILE A 8 -5.24 13.40 13.77
C ILE A 8 -4.91 13.07 12.32
N LEU A 9 -3.69 13.34 11.85
CA LEU A 9 -3.27 12.98 10.49
C LEU A 9 -3.44 11.48 10.23
N LEU A 10 -3.00 10.63 11.16
CA LEU A 10 -3.19 9.18 11.04
C LEU A 10 -4.68 8.79 11.06
N LYS A 11 -5.48 9.39 11.93
CA LYS A 11 -6.92 9.11 12.02
C LYS A 11 -7.64 9.48 10.73
N ASP A 12 -7.33 10.64 10.17
CA ASP A 12 -7.89 11.08 8.89
C ASP A 12 -7.55 10.08 7.78
N LEU A 13 -6.29 9.63 7.69
CA LEU A 13 -5.92 8.59 6.73
C LEU A 13 -6.72 7.31 6.94
N VAL A 14 -6.84 6.83 8.19
CA VAL A 14 -7.60 5.60 8.51
C VAL A 14 -9.09 5.75 8.18
N ASN A 15 -9.65 6.94 8.32
CA ASN A 15 -11.06 7.21 8.01
C ASN A 15 -11.36 7.19 6.50
N ILE A 16 -10.36 7.35 5.64
CA ILE A 16 -10.53 7.27 4.18
C ILE A 16 -10.63 5.80 3.76
N ASP A 17 -11.77 5.40 3.20
CA ASP A 17 -11.93 4.11 2.56
C ASP A 17 -11.19 4.08 1.22
N SER A 18 -9.92 3.69 1.32
CA SER A 18 -8.99 3.48 0.20
C SER A 18 -8.93 2.00 -0.18
N THR A 19 -10.01 1.25 0.07
CA THR A 19 -10.10 -0.13 -0.41
C THR A 19 -9.77 -0.12 -1.90
N ASN A 20 -8.80 -0.95 -2.22
CA ASN A 20 -8.08 -0.98 -3.49
C ASN A 20 -8.85 -0.45 -4.71
N GLY A 21 -8.31 0.60 -5.32
CA GLY A 21 -8.94 1.30 -6.44
C GLY A 21 -9.54 2.64 -6.08
N ASN A 22 -9.41 3.10 -4.83
CA ASN A 22 -9.89 4.39 -4.32
C ASN A 22 -8.79 5.22 -3.64
N GLU A 23 -7.53 5.06 -4.02
CA GLU A 23 -6.37 5.70 -3.39
C GLU A 23 -6.31 7.22 -3.61
N LYS A 24 -7.02 7.75 -4.63
CA LYS A 24 -7.03 9.19 -4.92
C LYS A 24 -7.39 10.04 -3.72
N GLU A 25 -8.34 9.61 -2.88
CA GLU A 25 -8.73 10.40 -1.69
C GLU A 25 -7.59 10.52 -0.68
N VAL A 26 -6.78 9.47 -0.52
CA VAL A 26 -5.58 9.50 0.32
C VAL A 26 -4.53 10.41 -0.30
N ALA A 27 -4.29 10.30 -1.60
CA ALA A 27 -3.34 11.15 -2.32
C ALA A 27 -3.72 12.64 -2.23
N ASP A 28 -4.99 12.98 -2.45
CA ASP A 28 -5.52 14.34 -2.36
C ASP A 28 -5.39 14.89 -0.93
N TYR A 29 -5.71 14.07 0.09
CA TYR A 29 -5.55 14.44 1.49
C TYR A 29 -4.08 14.77 1.80
N LEU A 30 -3.16 13.88 1.45
CA LEU A 30 -1.74 14.06 1.70
C LEU A 30 -1.16 15.25 0.92
N LEU A 31 -1.51 15.40 -0.34
CA LEU A 31 -1.14 16.57 -1.17
C LEU A 31 -1.56 17.86 -0.46
N LYS A 32 -2.81 17.93 0.02
CA LYS A 32 -3.31 19.08 0.77
C LYS A 32 -2.52 19.31 2.07
N GLN A 33 -2.16 18.26 2.81
CA GLN A 33 -1.35 18.44 4.02
C GLN A 33 0.05 18.96 3.69
N LEU A 34 0.75 18.33 2.75
CA LEU A 34 2.11 18.70 2.34
C LEU A 34 2.18 20.11 1.75
N THR A 35 1.16 20.52 0.98
CA THR A 35 1.06 21.87 0.41
C THR A 35 1.01 22.97 1.49
N LYS A 36 0.36 22.71 2.63
CA LYS A 36 0.31 23.68 3.77
C LYS A 36 1.70 23.99 4.33
N TYR A 37 2.64 23.08 4.16
CA TYR A 37 4.02 23.21 4.63
C TYR A 37 4.99 23.58 3.50
N GLY A 38 4.49 23.94 2.31
CA GLY A 38 5.34 24.33 1.18
C GLY A 38 6.09 23.19 0.52
N ILE A 39 5.75 21.93 0.83
CA ILE A 39 6.44 20.76 0.29
C ILE A 39 6.01 20.50 -1.15
N SER A 40 6.98 20.53 -2.07
CA SER A 40 6.76 20.24 -3.48
C SER A 40 6.22 18.82 -3.65
N SER A 41 5.04 18.71 -4.25
CA SER A 41 4.32 17.46 -4.41
C SER A 41 3.59 17.45 -5.74
N GLU A 42 3.54 16.29 -6.38
CA GLU A 42 2.79 16.06 -7.60
C GLU A 42 2.09 14.70 -7.56
N THR A 43 1.00 14.60 -8.32
CA THR A 43 0.22 13.38 -8.46
C THR A 43 0.50 12.73 -9.81
N VAL A 44 0.66 11.40 -9.80
CA VAL A 44 0.89 10.60 -11.02
C VAL A 44 -0.26 9.62 -11.17
N ALA A 45 -1.17 9.92 -12.10
CA ALA A 45 -2.36 9.12 -12.32
C ALA A 45 -2.02 7.77 -12.99
N TYR A 46 -2.60 6.70 -12.46
CA TYR A 46 -2.68 5.39 -13.11
C TYR A 46 -4.07 5.16 -13.70
N THR A 47 -5.12 5.52 -12.95
CA THR A 47 -6.51 5.66 -13.41
C THR A 47 -7.15 6.86 -12.72
N ASP A 48 -8.41 7.19 -13.06
CA ASP A 48 -9.15 8.29 -12.44
C ASP A 48 -9.23 8.19 -10.90
N LYS A 49 -9.16 6.98 -10.35
CA LYS A 49 -9.24 6.73 -8.89
C LYS A 49 -7.95 6.22 -8.27
N ARG A 50 -6.99 5.80 -9.08
CA ARG A 50 -5.66 5.35 -8.64
C ARG A 50 -4.62 6.40 -9.01
N VAL A 51 -4.19 7.16 -8.01
CA VAL A 51 -3.25 8.26 -8.19
C VAL A 51 -2.11 8.07 -7.20
N ASN A 52 -0.88 7.90 -7.71
CA ASN A 52 0.31 7.94 -6.86
C ASN A 52 0.60 9.39 -6.44
N LEU A 53 1.32 9.57 -5.33
CA LEU A 53 1.79 10.86 -4.87
C LEU A 53 3.31 10.83 -4.74
N VAL A 54 3.97 11.80 -5.39
CA VAL A 54 5.42 12.01 -5.28
C VAL A 54 5.65 13.35 -4.61
N SER A 55 6.49 13.38 -3.57
CA SER A 55 6.80 14.60 -2.83
C SER A 55 8.27 14.68 -2.49
N CYS A 56 8.83 15.89 -2.48
CA CYS A 56 10.26 16.12 -2.23
C CYS A 56 10.48 17.25 -1.24
N ILE A 57 11.45 17.05 -0.33
CA ILE A 57 12.00 18.10 0.55
C ILE A 57 13.53 18.16 0.39
N GLY A 58 14.12 19.31 0.72
CA GLY A 58 15.55 19.56 0.50
C GLY A 58 15.91 19.86 -0.96
N LYS A 59 17.18 19.68 -1.31
CA LYS A 59 17.73 20.08 -2.61
C LYS A 59 18.27 18.87 -3.35
N LYS A 60 18.16 18.88 -4.68
CA LYS A 60 18.77 17.86 -5.54
C LYS A 60 20.30 18.04 -5.66
N THR A 61 20.97 18.21 -4.52
CA THR A 61 22.42 18.20 -4.34
C THR A 61 22.74 17.03 -3.44
N GLY A 62 23.83 16.31 -3.67
CA GLY A 62 24.20 15.17 -2.83
C GLY A 62 23.30 13.94 -3.02
N LYS A 63 22.98 13.23 -1.93
CA LYS A 63 22.29 11.94 -1.95
C LYS A 63 20.77 12.09 -1.87
N VAL A 64 20.04 11.21 -2.56
CA VAL A 64 18.58 11.12 -2.50
C VAL A 64 18.16 9.88 -1.71
N LEU A 65 17.42 10.09 -0.62
CA LEU A 65 16.78 9.02 0.13
C LEU A 65 15.31 8.91 -0.30
N GLY A 66 14.95 7.76 -0.85
CA GLY A 66 13.57 7.41 -1.12
C GLY A 66 12.88 6.88 0.14
N CYS A 67 11.63 7.28 0.34
CA CYS A 67 10.72 6.70 1.31
C CYS A 67 9.48 6.25 0.55
N SER A 68 9.03 5.02 0.75
CA SER A 68 7.85 4.47 0.08
C SER A 68 6.85 3.90 1.07
N GLY A 69 5.59 4.04 0.71
CA GLY A 69 4.46 3.39 1.36
C GLY A 69 3.27 3.34 0.42
N HIS A 70 2.40 2.35 0.58
CA HIS A 70 1.18 2.28 -0.21
C HIS A 70 0.03 3.03 0.48
N MET A 71 -0.93 3.45 -0.33
CA MET A 71 -2.11 4.18 0.12
C MET A 71 -3.37 3.30 0.18
N ASP A 72 -3.37 2.17 -0.52
CA ASP A 72 -4.50 1.26 -0.56
C ASP A 72 -4.63 0.45 0.73
N VAL A 73 -5.79 -0.19 0.87
CA VAL A 73 -6.02 -1.20 1.89
C VAL A 73 -6.77 -2.39 1.29
N VAL A 74 -6.60 -3.55 1.90
CA VAL A 74 -7.49 -4.70 1.63
C VAL A 74 -8.90 -4.43 2.14
N ASP A 75 -9.86 -5.14 1.56
CA ASP A 75 -11.25 -5.14 1.98
C ASP A 75 -11.39 -5.38 3.49
N ALA A 76 -12.34 -4.67 4.11
CA ALA A 76 -12.58 -4.79 5.55
C ALA A 76 -13.35 -6.07 5.92
N GLY A 77 -13.97 -6.76 4.96
CA GLY A 77 -14.87 -7.88 5.18
C GLY A 77 -16.21 -7.42 5.75
N ASP A 78 -16.90 -8.34 6.43
CA ASP A 78 -18.17 -8.04 7.10
C ASP A 78 -17.96 -7.03 8.23
N SER A 79 -18.53 -5.83 8.07
CA SER A 79 -18.45 -4.75 9.07
C SER A 79 -19.06 -5.14 10.42
N LYS A 80 -20.00 -6.09 10.47
CA LYS A 80 -20.59 -6.59 11.72
C LYS A 80 -19.63 -7.45 12.54
N ALA A 81 -18.59 -8.00 11.92
CA ALA A 81 -17.55 -8.75 12.62
C ALA A 81 -16.56 -7.83 13.35
N TRP A 82 -16.57 -6.52 13.05
CA TRP A 82 -15.70 -5.55 13.70
C TRP A 82 -16.30 -5.04 15.01
N LYS A 83 -15.46 -4.87 16.04
CA LYS A 83 -15.84 -4.22 17.30
C LYS A 83 -15.98 -2.70 17.18
N THR A 84 -15.30 -2.10 16.21
CA THR A 84 -15.32 -0.67 15.86
C THR A 84 -15.38 -0.56 14.34
N PRO A 85 -16.13 0.38 13.74
CA PRO A 85 -16.23 0.46 12.28
C PRO A 85 -14.84 0.58 11.62
N PRO A 86 -14.56 -0.16 10.53
CA PRO A 86 -13.22 -0.28 9.97
C PRO A 86 -12.65 1.05 9.47
N PHE A 87 -13.50 1.94 8.95
CA PHE A 87 -13.10 3.27 8.44
C PHE A 87 -13.53 4.39 9.40
N GLN A 88 -13.58 4.08 10.70
CA GLN A 88 -13.73 5.06 11.76
C GLN A 88 -12.64 4.83 12.80
N ALA A 89 -11.57 5.61 12.69
CA ALA A 89 -10.38 5.53 13.51
C ALA A 89 -10.74 5.71 15.00
N THR A 90 -10.72 4.61 15.75
CA THR A 90 -11.21 4.56 17.14
C THR A 90 -10.05 4.28 18.09
N GLU A 91 -9.86 5.13 19.08
CA GLU A 91 -8.82 4.97 20.09
C GLU A 91 -9.39 4.22 21.30
N ILE A 92 -8.77 3.09 21.66
CA ILE A 92 -9.12 2.29 22.83
C ILE A 92 -7.81 1.85 23.50
N ASP A 93 -7.65 2.15 24.80
CA ASP A 93 -6.50 1.73 25.61
C ASP A 93 -5.14 2.06 24.99
N GLY A 94 -5.01 3.26 24.41
CA GLY A 94 -3.77 3.74 23.77
C GLY A 94 -3.45 3.09 22.42
N LYS A 95 -4.38 2.35 21.82
CA LYS A 95 -4.26 1.77 20.48
C LYS A 95 -5.29 2.38 19.54
N LEU A 96 -4.90 2.53 18.27
CA LEU A 96 -5.79 3.02 17.21
C LEU A 96 -6.31 1.86 16.35
N PHE A 97 -7.61 1.65 16.38
CA PHE A 97 -8.32 0.63 15.61
C PHE A 97 -8.92 1.21 14.34
N GLY A 98 -8.74 0.50 13.23
CA GLY A 98 -9.26 0.83 11.91
C GLY A 98 -8.48 0.12 10.80
N ARG A 99 -9.10 -0.13 9.66
CA ARG A 99 -8.48 -0.75 8.49
C ARG A 99 -7.34 0.14 8.00
N GLY A 100 -6.18 -0.48 7.81
CA GLY A 100 -4.97 0.19 7.37
C GLY A 100 -4.14 0.82 8.48
N SER A 101 -4.61 0.84 9.74
CA SER A 101 -3.88 1.50 10.84
C SER A 101 -2.46 0.95 11.01
N THR A 102 -2.26 -0.36 10.85
CA THR A 102 -0.94 -1.02 10.87
C THR A 102 -0.34 -1.20 9.47
N ASN A 103 -1.13 -1.65 8.49
CA ASN A 103 -0.66 -1.93 7.12
C ASN A 103 -1.39 -1.02 6.10
N MET A 104 -0.81 0.09 5.68
CA MET A 104 0.40 0.70 6.27
C MET A 104 0.27 2.20 6.54
N LYS A 105 -0.94 2.68 6.82
CA LYS A 105 -1.23 4.12 7.01
C LYS A 105 -0.47 4.75 8.15
N SER A 106 -0.13 4.03 9.23
CA SER A 106 0.75 4.55 10.29
C SER A 106 2.19 4.77 9.82
N GLY A 107 2.75 3.84 9.04
CA GLY A 107 4.07 3.98 8.43
C GLY A 107 4.10 5.12 7.42
N LEU A 108 3.07 5.24 6.59
CA LEU A 108 2.92 6.33 5.63
C LEU A 108 2.78 7.69 6.33
N ALA A 109 1.92 7.79 7.36
CA ALA A 109 1.78 8.97 8.19
C ALA A 109 3.11 9.38 8.83
N ALA A 110 3.87 8.41 9.36
CA ALA A 110 5.15 8.67 10.00
C ALA A 110 6.17 9.28 9.03
N ILE A 111 6.25 8.79 7.78
CA ILE A 111 7.11 9.41 6.74
C ILE A 111 6.69 10.84 6.47
N VAL A 112 5.39 11.07 6.22
CA VAL A 112 4.84 12.39 5.89
C VAL A 112 5.10 13.40 7.01
N ILE A 113 4.85 12.99 8.26
CA ILE A 113 5.11 13.82 9.45
C ILE A 113 6.60 14.13 9.55
N ALA A 114 7.47 13.14 9.38
CA ALA A 114 8.92 13.36 9.44
C ALA A 114 9.39 14.35 8.36
N MET A 115 8.87 14.24 7.14
CA MET A 115 9.18 15.19 6.06
C MET A 115 8.71 16.61 6.41
N ILE A 116 7.49 16.75 6.95
CA ILE A 116 6.97 18.04 7.40
C ILE A 116 7.88 18.63 8.49
N GLU A 117 8.26 17.84 9.50
CA GLU A 117 9.09 18.35 10.60
C GLU A 117 10.50 18.73 10.14
N ILE A 118 11.13 17.92 9.28
CA ILE A 118 12.45 18.24 8.70
C ILE A 118 12.39 19.52 7.87
N GLU A 119 11.36 19.70 7.04
CA GLU A 119 11.20 20.90 6.22
C GLU A 119 10.97 22.15 7.09
N GLN A 120 10.10 22.05 8.11
CA GLN A 120 9.84 23.16 9.03
C GLN A 120 11.05 23.54 9.88
N GLU A 121 11.85 22.57 10.30
CA GLU A 121 13.07 22.81 11.08
C GLU A 121 14.25 23.25 10.21
N GLY A 122 14.19 23.01 8.88
CA GLY A 122 15.28 23.32 7.96
C GLY A 122 16.55 22.51 8.21
N THR A 123 16.43 21.31 8.78
CA THR A 123 17.57 20.49 9.22
C THR A 123 18.24 19.70 8.09
N LEU A 124 17.57 19.55 6.94
CA LEU A 124 18.13 18.88 5.77
C LEU A 124 19.04 19.85 4.98
N VAL A 125 20.31 19.91 5.36
CA VAL A 125 21.30 20.86 4.81
C VAL A 125 21.90 20.44 3.46
N ASP A 126 21.93 19.14 3.16
CA ASP A 126 22.37 18.57 1.88
C ASP A 126 21.59 17.27 1.62
N GLY A 127 21.35 16.96 0.35
CA GLY A 127 20.51 15.84 -0.03
C GLY A 127 19.03 16.19 -0.21
N GLN A 128 18.29 15.18 -0.66
CA GLN A 128 16.86 15.22 -0.89
C GLN A 128 16.19 14.00 -0.25
N ILE A 129 15.01 14.20 0.32
CA ILE A 129 14.11 13.10 0.71
C ILE A 129 12.93 13.10 -0.25
N LYS A 130 12.67 11.94 -0.88
CA LYS A 130 11.58 11.74 -1.84
C LYS A 130 10.58 10.73 -1.31
N LEU A 131 9.33 11.12 -1.16
CA LEU A 131 8.21 10.21 -0.92
C LEU A 131 7.70 9.65 -2.25
N LEU A 132 7.52 8.34 -2.29
CA LEU A 132 6.82 7.60 -3.33
C LEU A 132 5.62 6.90 -2.69
N ALA A 133 4.49 7.60 -2.56
CA ALA A 133 3.26 7.00 -2.05
C ALA A 133 2.52 6.30 -3.19
N THR A 134 2.43 4.99 -3.12
CA THR A 134 2.05 4.12 -4.24
C THR A 134 0.60 3.64 -4.16
N VAL A 135 0.06 3.26 -5.32
CA VAL A 135 -1.24 2.61 -5.46
C VAL A 135 -1.09 1.11 -5.69
N SER A 136 -2.12 0.35 -5.29
CA SER A 136 -2.31 -1.06 -5.63
C SER A 136 -1.16 -2.00 -5.18
N GLU A 137 -0.70 -1.88 -3.93
CA GLU A 137 0.30 -2.83 -3.41
C GLU A 137 -0.36 -4.10 -2.85
N GLU A 138 -1.53 -4.02 -2.23
CA GLU A 138 -2.10 -5.15 -1.48
C GLU A 138 -2.69 -6.26 -2.37
N ILE A 139 -2.98 -5.98 -3.66
CA ILE A 139 -3.54 -6.99 -4.57
C ILE A 139 -2.48 -7.46 -5.55
N GLU A 140 -2.46 -8.78 -5.73
CA GLU A 140 -1.57 -9.68 -6.47
C GLU A 140 -1.21 -9.34 -7.93
N ILE A 141 -1.56 -8.15 -8.45
CA ILE A 141 -1.22 -7.70 -9.80
C ILE A 141 -0.12 -6.63 -9.73
N GLU A 142 1.12 -7.09 -9.90
CA GLU A 142 2.33 -6.33 -10.30
C GLU A 142 2.68 -5.03 -9.54
N GLU A 143 2.11 -4.77 -8.36
CA GLU A 143 2.39 -3.55 -7.57
C GLU A 143 2.38 -2.29 -8.47
N VAL A 144 1.30 -2.14 -9.26
CA VAL A 144 1.31 -1.28 -10.46
C VAL A 144 1.76 0.16 -10.22
N GLY A 145 1.53 0.71 -9.01
CA GLY A 145 2.02 2.04 -8.64
C GLY A 145 3.54 2.11 -8.59
N ALA A 146 4.19 1.18 -7.88
CA ALA A 146 5.65 1.11 -7.79
C ALA A 146 6.28 0.85 -9.16
N ALA A 147 5.70 -0.06 -9.95
CA ALA A 147 6.13 -0.34 -11.32
C ALA A 147 6.01 0.90 -12.23
N GLN A 148 4.90 1.63 -12.16
CA GLN A 148 4.69 2.87 -12.92
C GLN A 148 5.73 3.93 -12.56
N LEU A 149 5.93 4.21 -11.27
CA LEU A 149 6.88 5.24 -10.82
C LEU A 149 8.32 4.88 -11.23
N THR A 150 8.69 3.60 -11.12
CA THR A 150 9.99 3.11 -11.57
C THR A 150 10.17 3.32 -13.08
N LYS A 151 9.18 2.92 -13.89
CA LYS A 151 9.23 3.07 -15.36
C LYS A 151 9.32 4.54 -15.80
N LEU A 152 8.73 5.46 -15.05
CA LEU A 152 8.78 6.89 -15.31
C LEU A 152 10.06 7.57 -14.78
N GLY A 153 10.95 6.80 -14.14
CA GLY A 153 12.26 7.27 -13.67
C GLY A 153 12.23 7.99 -12.32
N TYR A 154 11.12 7.93 -11.57
CA TYR A 154 11.02 8.56 -10.25
C TYR A 154 11.98 7.96 -9.22
N ALA A 155 12.42 6.72 -9.44
CA ALA A 155 13.33 5.99 -8.58
C ALA A 155 14.81 5.99 -9.07
N ASP A 156 15.10 6.55 -10.24
CA ASP A 156 16.41 6.40 -10.91
C ASP A 156 17.57 7.09 -10.17
N ASP A 157 17.26 8.14 -9.39
CA ASP A 157 18.24 8.93 -8.64
C ASP A 157 18.36 8.52 -7.17
N LEU A 158 17.63 7.51 -6.72
CA LEU A 158 17.64 7.07 -5.32
C LEU A 158 18.97 6.41 -4.96
N ASN A 159 19.57 6.84 -3.86
CA ASN A 159 20.75 6.20 -3.26
C ASN A 159 20.38 5.19 -2.16
N GLY A 160 19.12 5.19 -1.71
CA GLY A 160 18.57 4.27 -0.74
C GLY A 160 17.06 4.38 -0.70
N LEU A 161 16.38 3.34 -0.22
CA LEU A 161 14.92 3.29 -0.12
C LEU A 161 14.51 2.73 1.25
N ILE A 162 13.63 3.44 1.94
CA ILE A 162 12.96 2.98 3.15
C ILE A 162 11.50 2.67 2.81
N ILE A 163 11.05 1.46 3.09
CA ILE A 163 9.65 1.07 2.94
C ILE A 163 9.03 0.98 4.34
N SER A 164 8.03 1.79 4.65
CA SER A 164 7.46 1.88 6.01
C SER A 164 6.43 0.79 6.34
N LYS A 165 6.55 -0.38 5.71
CA LYS A 165 5.72 -1.56 6.02
C LYS A 165 5.93 -1.99 7.48
N PRO A 166 4.89 -2.53 8.13
CA PRO A 166 5.00 -2.96 9.52
C PRO A 166 6.01 -4.10 9.65
N SER A 167 7.09 -3.84 10.38
CA SER A 167 8.12 -4.82 10.73
C SER A 167 8.26 -4.85 12.24
N VAL A 168 7.92 -5.99 12.86
CA VAL A 168 7.88 -6.10 14.31
C VAL A 168 9.31 -6.08 14.86
N ARG A 169 9.77 -4.91 15.32
CA ARG A 169 11.04 -4.67 16.04
C ARG A 169 12.32 -5.05 15.27
N GLN A 170 12.27 -5.14 13.95
CA GLN A 170 13.42 -5.51 13.13
C GLN A 170 13.41 -4.78 11.79
N ILE A 171 14.59 -4.50 11.26
CA ILE A 171 14.74 -4.00 9.88
C ILE A 171 14.73 -5.22 8.96
N ILE A 172 13.80 -5.22 8.00
CA ILE A 172 13.74 -6.21 6.94
C ILE A 172 14.43 -5.61 5.72
N TYR A 173 15.49 -6.27 5.24
CA TYR A 173 16.31 -5.79 4.11
C TYR A 173 16.13 -6.64 2.84
N ALA A 174 15.32 -7.70 2.90
CA ALA A 174 15.00 -8.57 1.76
C ALA A 174 13.67 -9.29 1.99
N HIS A 175 12.98 -9.65 0.91
CA HIS A 175 11.78 -10.48 0.91
C HIS A 175 11.91 -11.61 -0.11
N LYS A 176 11.05 -12.63 0.00
CA LYS A 176 10.92 -13.67 -1.04
C LYS A 176 10.24 -13.08 -2.28
N GLY A 177 10.47 -13.69 -3.43
CA GLY A 177 9.61 -13.44 -4.60
C GLY A 177 8.20 -13.98 -4.37
N LEU A 178 7.24 -13.42 -5.11
CA LEU A 178 5.88 -13.93 -5.21
C LEU A 178 5.69 -14.55 -6.61
N MET A 179 5.04 -15.70 -6.67
CA MET A 179 4.67 -16.34 -7.94
C MET A 179 3.22 -16.81 -7.85
N ASN A 180 2.37 -16.19 -8.66
CA ASN A 180 0.98 -16.60 -8.83
C ASN A 180 0.85 -17.42 -10.11
N TYR A 181 0.11 -18.53 -10.05
CA TYR A 181 -0.14 -19.38 -11.21
C TYR A 181 -1.63 -19.74 -11.28
N THR A 182 -2.16 -19.73 -12.51
CA THR A 182 -3.55 -20.10 -12.77
C THR A 182 -3.59 -21.50 -13.37
N VAL A 183 -4.30 -22.42 -12.71
CA VAL A 183 -4.52 -23.78 -13.21
C VAL A 183 -5.92 -23.86 -13.81
N VAL A 184 -5.99 -24.21 -15.09
CA VAL A 184 -7.26 -24.36 -15.82
C VAL A 184 -7.48 -25.84 -16.13
N SER A 185 -8.59 -26.39 -15.64
CA SER A 185 -9.02 -27.76 -15.91
C SER A 185 -10.15 -27.77 -16.94
N TYR A 186 -9.97 -28.55 -18.01
CA TYR A 186 -10.97 -28.75 -19.04
C TYR A 186 -11.63 -30.12 -18.89
N GLY A 187 -12.94 -30.16 -19.13
CA GLY A 187 -13.74 -31.37 -18.97
C GLY A 187 -14.80 -31.50 -20.04
N LYS A 188 -15.73 -32.42 -19.83
CA LYS A 188 -16.77 -32.76 -20.80
C LYS A 188 -18.10 -32.86 -20.07
N LYS A 189 -19.07 -32.06 -20.51
CA LYS A 189 -20.42 -32.04 -19.92
C LYS A 189 -21.09 -33.39 -20.08
N ALA A 190 -21.82 -33.81 -19.04
CA ALA A 190 -22.68 -34.98 -19.06
C ALA A 190 -23.86 -34.77 -18.10
N HIS A 191 -24.92 -35.56 -18.27
CA HIS A 191 -26.04 -35.56 -17.34
C HIS A 191 -25.59 -36.14 -15.99
N ASN A 192 -26.03 -35.57 -14.87
CA ASN A 192 -25.54 -35.96 -13.53
C ASN A 192 -25.81 -37.44 -13.19
N SER A 193 -26.86 -38.04 -13.77
CA SER A 193 -27.15 -39.48 -13.65
C SER A 193 -26.43 -40.38 -14.68
N MET A 194 -25.74 -39.80 -15.67
CA MET A 194 -24.99 -40.50 -16.71
C MET A 194 -23.58 -39.92 -16.79
N LEU A 195 -22.75 -40.26 -15.79
CA LEU A 195 -21.41 -39.70 -15.62
C LEU A 195 -20.37 -40.24 -16.62
N LYS A 196 -20.56 -41.47 -17.13
CA LYS A 196 -19.58 -42.17 -17.99
C LYS A 196 -19.10 -41.40 -19.24
N PRO A 197 -19.93 -40.65 -19.98
CA PRO A 197 -19.45 -39.87 -21.13
C PRO A 197 -18.83 -38.51 -20.74
N GLY A 198 -18.87 -38.11 -19.47
CA GLY A 198 -18.38 -36.81 -18.98
C GLY A 198 -16.96 -36.88 -18.42
N ILE A 199 -16.36 -35.70 -18.25
CA ILE A 199 -15.10 -35.50 -17.54
C ILE A 199 -15.36 -34.40 -16.52
N ASN A 200 -15.28 -34.76 -15.24
CA ASN A 200 -15.46 -33.84 -14.14
C ASN A 200 -14.19 -33.02 -13.94
N VAL A 201 -14.27 -31.72 -14.16
CA VAL A 201 -13.13 -30.80 -14.00
C VAL A 201 -12.65 -30.69 -12.57
N ILE A 202 -13.53 -30.94 -11.59
CA ILE A 202 -13.20 -30.86 -10.15
C ILE A 202 -12.26 -32.00 -9.77
N ASP A 203 -12.47 -33.21 -10.31
CA ASP A 203 -11.61 -34.37 -10.02
C ASP A 203 -10.18 -34.11 -10.50
N ASN A 204 -10.01 -33.53 -11.69
CA ASN A 204 -8.70 -33.13 -12.20
C ASN A 204 -8.02 -32.09 -11.29
N LEU A 205 -8.75 -31.09 -10.81
CA LEU A 205 -8.21 -30.06 -9.92
C LEU A 205 -7.84 -30.65 -8.55
N LEU A 206 -8.65 -31.57 -8.02
CA LEU A 206 -8.37 -32.27 -6.76
C LEU A 206 -7.11 -33.14 -6.88
N LEU A 207 -6.94 -33.85 -7.99
CA LEU A 207 -5.73 -34.63 -8.27
C LEU A 207 -4.49 -33.73 -8.39
N PHE A 208 -4.63 -32.55 -8.99
CA PHE A 208 -3.55 -31.57 -9.06
C PHE A 208 -3.16 -31.08 -7.67
N THR A 209 -4.12 -30.64 -6.84
CA THR A 209 -3.82 -30.12 -5.49
C THR A 209 -3.20 -31.18 -4.59
N LEU A 210 -3.71 -32.42 -4.62
CA LEU A 210 -3.15 -33.53 -3.83
C LEU A 210 -1.71 -33.85 -4.21
N LYS A 211 -1.32 -33.71 -5.49
CA LYS A 211 0.08 -33.90 -5.89
C LYS A 211 0.94 -32.70 -5.49
N TRP A 212 0.39 -31.50 -5.60
CA TRP A 212 1.09 -30.26 -5.28
C TRP A 212 1.48 -30.17 -3.80
N ASP A 213 0.58 -30.52 -2.89
CA ASP A 213 0.85 -30.49 -1.43
C ASP A 213 1.96 -31.46 -0.99
N ASN A 214 2.32 -32.42 -1.85
CA ASN A 214 3.36 -33.42 -1.58
C ASN A 214 4.70 -33.13 -2.30
N MET A 215 4.83 -31.98 -2.98
CA MET A 215 6.09 -31.50 -3.58
C MET A 215 6.84 -30.58 -2.62
#